data_AF-A0A0U5JTM0-F1
#
_entry.id   AF-A0A0U5JTM0-F1
#
_cell.length_a   1.000
_cell.length_b   1.000
_cell.length_c   1.000
_cell.angle_alpha   90.00
_cell.angle_beta   90.00
_cell.angle_gamma   90.00
#
_symmetry.space_group_name_H-M   'P 1'
#
loop_
_entity.id
_entity.type
_entity.pdbx_description
1 polymer ?
#
loop_
_entity_poly.entity_id
_entity_poly.type
_entity_poly.pdbx_seq_one_letter_code
_entity_poly.pdbx_strand_id
1 'polypeptide(L)'
;MRRGPQVPEQAQHFWPTTKRLIAYLRPLRVGVIVSILLAVISVILSILAPKILGEATTIIYDGMLKGYAEMKAGAHLSTLPINFTRIWQIGITVILLYLFSGLFSFLQLQIMTRVSQRVVYNLR
;
A
#
# COMPACT_ATOMS: atom_id res chain seq x y z
N MET A 1 -56.64 10.46 4.84
CA MET A 1 -55.64 10.85 3.83
C MET A 1 -54.40 9.97 4.02
N ARG A 2 -54.23 8.94 3.18
CA ARG A 2 -53.09 8.00 3.22
C ARG A 2 -51.91 8.66 2.50
N ARG A 3 -50.82 9.01 3.19
CA ARG A 3 -49.55 9.36 2.54
C ARG A 3 -49.00 8.08 1.91
N GLY A 4 -49.04 7.99 0.58
CA GLY A 4 -48.38 6.92 -0.17
C GLY A 4 -46.85 6.96 0.04
N PRO A 5 -46.14 5.86 -0.24
CA PRO A 5 -44.68 5.80 -0.08
C PRO A 5 -44.03 6.89 -0.93
N GLN A 6 -43.28 7.78 -0.28
CA GLN A 6 -42.43 8.73 -0.99
C GLN A 6 -41.35 7.94 -1.71
N VAL A 7 -41.43 7.93 -3.04
CA VAL A 7 -40.36 7.40 -3.89
C VAL A 7 -39.10 8.19 -3.53
N PRO A 8 -37.98 7.54 -3.17
CA PRO A 8 -36.75 8.27 -2.88
C PRO A 8 -36.38 9.05 -4.13
N GLU A 9 -36.27 10.37 -4.01
CA GLU A 9 -35.88 11.23 -5.12
C GLU A 9 -34.50 10.80 -5.59
N GLN A 10 -34.46 10.17 -6.76
CA GLN A 10 -33.25 9.63 -7.37
C GLN A 10 -32.27 10.78 -7.54
N ALA A 11 -31.00 10.61 -7.17
CA ALA A 11 -30.00 11.67 -7.29
C ALA A 11 -29.72 11.98 -8.77
N GLN A 12 -30.55 12.81 -9.41
CA GLN A 12 -30.46 13.06 -10.86
C GLN A 12 -29.26 13.94 -11.25
N HIS A 13 -28.52 14.49 -10.26
CA HIS A 13 -27.42 15.43 -10.49
C HIS A 13 -26.16 15.09 -9.66
N PHE A 14 -25.52 13.96 -9.97
CA PHE A 14 -24.24 13.55 -9.34
C PHE A 14 -23.08 14.52 -9.62
N TRP A 15 -22.93 14.98 -10.87
CA TRP A 15 -21.80 15.81 -11.28
C TRP A 15 -21.80 17.23 -10.68
N PRO A 16 -22.93 17.97 -10.65
CA PRO A 16 -23.00 19.27 -9.98
C PRO A 16 -22.72 19.19 -8.47
N THR A 17 -23.21 18.13 -7.82
CA THR A 17 -23.01 17.88 -6.38
C THR A 17 -21.54 17.61 -6.07
N THR A 18 -20.88 16.79 -6.88
CA THR A 18 -19.44 16.50 -6.77
C THR A 18 -18.61 17.78 -6.94
N LYS A 19 -18.95 18.63 -7.93
CA LYS A 19 -18.25 19.89 -8.16
C LYS A 19 -18.39 20.86 -6.98
N ARG A 20 -19.57 20.93 -6.35
CA ARG A 20 -19.80 21.70 -5.12
C ARG A 20 -18.95 21.16 -3.97
N LEU A 21 -18.88 19.84 -3.79
CA LEU A 21 -18.07 19.21 -2.75
C LEU A 21 -16.57 19.51 -2.91
N ILE A 22 -16.06 19.44 -4.14
CA ILE A 22 -14.67 19.82 -4.47
C ILE A 22 -14.41 21.30 -4.16
N ALA A 23 -15.39 22.18 -4.40
CA ALA A 23 -15.29 23.59 -4.02
C ALA A 23 -15.28 23.80 -2.49
N TYR A 24 -15.94 22.95 -1.70
CA TYR A 24 -15.85 22.98 -0.23
C TYR A 24 -14.50 22.47 0.31
N LEU A 25 -13.80 21.62 -0.44
CA LEU A 25 -12.45 21.14 -0.12
C LEU A 25 -11.36 22.18 -0.44
N ARG A 26 -11.69 23.26 -1.14
CA ARG A 26 -10.78 24.34 -1.55
C ARG A 26 -9.92 24.94 -0.41
N PRO A 27 -10.47 25.27 0.77
CA PRO A 27 -9.68 25.73 1.92
C PRO A 27 -8.78 24.65 2.55
N LEU A 28 -9.00 23.37 2.23
CA LEU A 28 -8.27 22.21 2.78
C LEU A 28 -7.26 21.60 1.80
N ARG A 29 -7.01 22.27 0.68
CA ARG A 29 -6.15 21.79 -0.41
C ARG A 29 -4.75 21.38 0.03
N VAL A 30 -4.14 22.09 0.98
CA VAL A 30 -2.79 21.77 1.46
C VAL A 30 -2.76 20.39 2.12
N GLY A 31 -3.73 20.10 3.00
CA GLY A 31 -3.84 18.78 3.64
C GLY A 31 -4.10 17.67 2.62
N VAL A 32 -4.97 17.94 1.64
CA VAL A 32 -5.26 16.97 0.56
C VAL A 32 -4.03 16.69 -0.29
N ILE A 33 -3.32 17.72 -0.76
CA ILE A 33 -2.11 17.55 -1.61
C ILE A 33 -1.01 16.80 -0.86
N VAL A 34 -0.72 17.19 0.39
CA VAL A 34 0.26 16.50 1.23
C VAL A 34 -0.13 15.04 1.45
N SER A 35 -1.41 14.76 1.69
CA SER A 35 -1.90 13.39 1.86
C SER A 35 -1.71 12.56 0.57
N ILE A 36 -1.95 13.14 -0.61
CA ILE A 36 -1.75 12.44 -1.89
C ILE A 36 -0.28 12.11 -2.08
N LEU A 37 0.62 13.05 -1.80
CA LEU A 37 2.07 12.80 -1.90
C LEU A 37 2.53 11.68 -0.96
N LEU A 38 2.09 11.72 0.31
CA LEU A 38 2.40 10.67 1.29
C LEU A 38 1.83 9.31 0.87
N ALA A 39 0.60 9.28 0.31
CA ALA A 39 -0.02 8.07 -0.19
C ALA A 39 0.80 7.46 -1.34
N VAL A 40 1.20 8.28 -2.33
CA VAL A 40 2.01 7.82 -3.46
C VAL A 40 3.34 7.24 -2.98
N ILE A 41 4.02 7.91 -2.06
CA ILE A 41 5.29 7.40 -1.49
C ILE A 41 5.07 6.08 -0.78
N SER A 42 4.03 6.00 0.07
CA SER A 42 3.69 4.77 0.80
C SER A 42 3.39 3.60 -0.14
N VAL A 43 2.64 3.84 -1.22
CA VAL A 43 2.30 2.83 -2.24
C VAL A 43 3.54 2.37 -3.01
N ILE A 44 4.43 3.27 -3.39
CA ILE A 44 5.68 2.90 -4.05
C ILE A 44 6.50 1.99 -3.13
N LEU A 45 6.66 2.36 -1.86
CA LEU A 45 7.39 1.55 -0.88
C LEU A 45 6.75 0.18 -0.66
N SER A 46 5.41 0.10 -0.61
CA SER A 46 4.71 -1.18 -0.41
C SER A 46 4.80 -2.10 -1.61
N ILE A 47 4.97 -1.57 -2.83
CA ILE A 47 5.19 -2.35 -4.06
C ILE A 47 6.67 -2.79 -4.19
N LEU A 48 7.62 -2.01 -3.68
CA LEU A 48 9.04 -2.40 -3.69
C LEU A 48 9.33 -3.59 -2.77
N ALA A 49 8.64 -3.70 -1.64
CA ALA A 49 8.79 -4.81 -0.70
C ALA A 49 8.60 -6.21 -1.33
N PRO A 50 7.47 -6.54 -2.02
CA PRO A 50 7.28 -7.84 -2.66
C PRO A 50 8.24 -8.05 -3.84
N LYS A 51 8.65 -6.99 -4.53
CA LYS A 51 9.65 -7.08 -5.60
C LYS A 51 11.01 -7.56 -5.06
N ILE A 52 11.47 -6.95 -3.97
CA ILE A 52 12.73 -7.31 -3.31
C ILE A 52 12.62 -8.68 -2.63
N LEU A 53 11.47 -9.00 -2.03
CA LEU A 53 11.21 -10.33 -1.46
C LEU A 53 11.30 -11.44 -2.52
N GLY A 54 10.90 -11.16 -3.76
CA GLY A 54 11.07 -12.07 -4.89
C GLY A 54 12.53 -12.45 -5.17
N GLU A 55 13.49 -11.57 -4.88
CA GLU A 55 14.92 -11.90 -5.02
C GLU A 55 15.34 -12.99 -4.02
N ALA A 56 14.72 -13.06 -2.84
CA ALA A 56 14.99 -14.13 -1.87
C ALA A 56 14.52 -15.48 -2.40
N THR A 57 13.36 -15.53 -3.07
CA THR A 57 12.88 -16.79 -3.66
C THR A 57 13.78 -17.23 -4.81
N THR A 58 14.29 -16.28 -5.62
CA THR A 58 15.31 -16.58 -6.64
C THR A 58 16.59 -17.16 -6.03
N ILE A 59 17.12 -16.57 -4.94
CA ILE A 59 18.33 -17.08 -4.28
C ILE A 59 18.12 -18.50 -3.74
N ILE A 60 16.95 -18.77 -3.15
CA ILE A 60 16.59 -20.11 -2.65
C ILE A 60 16.52 -21.09 -3.82
N TYR A 61 15.83 -20.73 -4.90
CA TYR A 61 15.66 -21.56 -6.07
C TYR A 61 16.99 -21.89 -6.76
N ASP A 62 17.84 -20.89 -6.96
CA ASP A 62 19.16 -21.06 -7.58
C ASP A 62 20.09 -21.93 -6.71
N GLY A 63 20.09 -21.71 -5.39
CA GLY A 63 20.88 -22.53 -4.46
C GLY A 63 20.41 -23.98 -4.42
N MET A 64 19.10 -24.20 -4.53
CA MET A 64 18.51 -25.53 -4.61
C MET A 64 18.89 -26.25 -5.92
N LEU A 65 18.75 -25.58 -7.07
CA LEU A 65 19.14 -26.14 -8.37
C LEU A 65 20.62 -26.52 -8.42
N LYS A 66 21.49 -25.64 -7.91
CA LYS A 66 22.94 -25.92 -7.81
C LYS A 66 23.22 -27.13 -6.93
N GLY A 67 22.59 -27.21 -5.77
CA GLY A 67 22.72 -28.36 -4.87
C GLY A 67 22.32 -29.68 -5.54
N TYR A 68 21.18 -29.70 -6.25
CA TYR A 68 20.74 -30.87 -6.99
C TYR A 68 21.71 -31.26 -8.13
N ALA A 69 22.24 -30.28 -8.86
CA ALA A 69 23.21 -30.54 -9.92
C ALA A 69 24.52 -31.15 -9.38
N GLU A 70 25.03 -30.63 -8.27
CA GLU A 70 26.24 -31.12 -7.61
C GLU A 70 26.06 -32.52 -7.01
N MET A 71 24.91 -32.82 -6.38
CA MET A 71 24.58 -34.17 -5.93
C MET A 71 24.53 -35.17 -7.09
N LYS A 72 23.95 -34.78 -8.23
CA LYS A 72 23.89 -35.62 -9.43
C LYS A 72 25.28 -35.85 -10.05
N ALA A 73 26.21 -34.91 -9.86
CA ALA A 73 27.61 -35.04 -10.26
C ALA A 73 28.44 -35.94 -9.32
N GLY A 74 27.82 -36.54 -8.30
CA GLY A 74 28.48 -37.42 -7.34
C GLY A 74 29.13 -36.70 -6.16
N ALA A 75 28.88 -35.40 -5.99
CA ALA A 75 29.38 -34.65 -4.84
C ALA A 75 28.55 -34.96 -3.58
N HIS A 76 29.22 -35.35 -2.49
CA HIS A 76 28.59 -35.43 -1.18
C HIS A 76 28.46 -34.02 -0.58
N LEU A 77 27.33 -33.38 -0.84
CA LEU A 77 27.00 -32.11 -0.20
C LEU A 77 26.42 -32.36 1.19
N SER A 78 27.15 -31.92 2.22
CA SER A 78 26.65 -31.89 3.61
C SER A 78 25.62 -30.78 3.84
N THR A 79 25.58 -29.77 2.97
CA THR A 79 24.63 -28.64 3.04
C THR A 79 24.33 -28.15 1.63
N LEU A 80 23.09 -27.75 1.35
CA LEU A 80 22.77 -27.10 0.08
C LEU A 80 23.50 -25.74 -0.04
N PRO A 81 24.00 -25.37 -1.22
CA PRO A 81 24.71 -24.11 -1.47
C PRO A 81 23.75 -22.91 -1.54
N ILE A 82 22.93 -22.71 -0.51
CA ILE A 82 21.96 -21.62 -0.39
C ILE A 82 22.59 -20.48 0.42
N ASN A 83 22.54 -19.25 -0.11
CA ASN A 83 23.07 -18.08 0.58
C ASN A 83 22.08 -17.53 1.63
N PHE A 84 22.08 -18.14 2.82
CA PHE A 84 21.22 -17.72 3.94
C PHE A 84 21.49 -16.30 4.42
N THR A 85 22.73 -15.83 4.36
CA THR A 85 23.10 -14.46 4.73
C THR A 85 22.36 -13.43 3.87
N ARG A 86 22.28 -13.66 2.55
CA ARG A 86 21.54 -12.78 1.64
C ARG A 86 20.04 -12.81 1.88
N ILE A 87 19.48 -14.00 2.15
CA ILE A 87 18.06 -14.15 2.47
C ILE A 87 17.70 -13.35 3.74
N TRP A 88 18.52 -13.44 4.77
CA TRP A 88 18.33 -12.66 6.01
C TRP A 88 18.39 -11.14 5.76
N GLN A 89 19.35 -10.68 4.96
CA GLN A 89 19.46 -9.27 4.56
C GLN A 89 18.23 -8.77 3.80
N ILE A 90 17.71 -9.57 2.86
CA ILE A 90 16.47 -9.28 2.14
C ILE A 90 15.29 -9.19 3.10
N GLY A 91 15.18 -10.13 4.04
CA GLY A 91 14.13 -10.12 5.07
C GLY A 91 14.11 -8.83 5.89
N ILE A 92 15.27 -8.40 6.41
CA ILE A 92 15.38 -7.13 7.15
C ILE A 92 15.00 -5.93 6.25
N THR A 93 15.45 -5.92 5.00
CA THR A 93 15.14 -4.83 4.06
C THR A 93 13.63 -4.72 3.81
N VAL A 94 12.96 -5.85 3.61
CA VAL A 94 11.50 -5.92 3.41
C VAL A 94 10.74 -5.45 4.65
N ILE A 95 11.18 -5.86 5.85
CA ILE A 95 10.60 -5.40 7.12
C ILE A 95 10.73 -3.88 7.24
N LEU A 96 11.92 -3.32 7.01
CA LEU A 96 12.14 -1.88 7.05
C LEU A 96 11.26 -1.14 6.04
N LEU A 97 11.16 -1.63 4.81
CA LEU A 97 10.28 -1.03 3.78
C LEU A 97 8.82 -1.01 4.20
N TYR A 98 8.30 -2.09 4.79
CA TYR A 98 6.93 -2.11 5.30
C TYR A 98 6.74 -1.17 6.49
N LEU A 99 7.72 -1.08 7.40
CA LEU A 99 7.65 -0.12 8.50
C LEU A 99 7.59 1.33 8.01
N PHE A 100 8.44 1.70 7.05
CA PHE A 100 8.42 3.04 6.45
C PHE A 100 7.13 3.28 5.66
N SER A 101 6.73 2.36 4.79
CA SER A 101 5.47 2.44 4.04
C SER A 101 4.27 2.61 4.97
N GLY A 102 4.21 1.82 6.04
CA GLY A 102 3.16 1.88 7.05
C GLY A 102 3.14 3.20 7.82
N LEU A 103 4.32 3.75 8.15
CA LEU A 103 4.43 5.06 8.77
C LEU A 103 3.86 6.16 7.87
N PHE A 104 4.24 6.20 6.59
CA PHE A 104 3.71 7.17 5.63
C PHE A 104 2.20 7.01 5.42
N SER A 105 1.73 5.77 5.32
CA SER A 105 0.30 5.45 5.22
C SER A 105 -0.48 5.95 6.44
N PHE A 106 0.06 5.72 7.64
CA PHE A 106 -0.55 6.17 8.89
C PHE A 106 -0.61 7.69 8.99
N LEU A 107 0.48 8.39 8.66
CA LEU A 107 0.51 9.86 8.65
C LEU A 107 -0.49 10.43 7.63
N GLN A 108 -0.56 9.83 6.44
CA GLN A 108 -1.53 10.17 5.41
C GLN A 108 -2.97 9.98 5.90
N LEU A 109 -3.25 8.85 6.57
CA LEU A 109 -4.55 8.52 7.12
C LEU A 109 -4.99 9.54 8.19
N GLN A 110 -4.10 9.90 9.12
CA GLN A 110 -4.37 10.92 10.13
C GLN A 110 -4.76 12.27 9.52
N ILE A 111 -4.06 12.70 8.46
CA ILE A 111 -4.39 13.93 7.75
C ILE A 111 -5.78 13.81 7.10
N MET A 112 -6.05 12.70 6.42
CA MET A 112 -7.32 12.50 5.71
C MET A 112 -8.52 12.40 6.65
N THR A 113 -8.35 11.81 7.84
CA THR A 113 -9.38 11.78 8.88
C THR A 113 -9.74 13.20 9.34
N ARG A 114 -8.73 14.06 9.60
CA ARG A 114 -8.98 15.45 10.01
C ARG A 114 -9.63 16.27 8.91
N VAL A 115 -9.20 16.09 7.65
CA VAL A 115 -9.82 16.76 6.49
C VAL A 115 -11.29 16.37 6.37
N SER A 116 -11.61 15.08 6.46
CA SER A 116 -12.99 14.58 6.39
C SER A 116 -13.87 15.16 7.50
N GLN A 117 -13.37 15.18 8.74
CA GLN A 117 -14.09 15.77 9.87
C GLN A 117 -14.39 17.25 9.67
N ARG A 118 -13.40 18.03 9.21
CA ARG A 118 -13.58 19.47 8.98
C ARG A 118 -14.56 19.75 7.83
N VAL A 119 -14.58 18.90 6.80
CA VAL A 119 -15.57 18.99 5.71
C VAL A 119 -16.98 18.74 6.25
N VAL A 120 -17.17 17.68 7.04
CA VAL A 120 -18.48 17.38 7.64
C VAL A 120 -18.93 18.49 8.59
N TYR A 121 -18.01 19.06 9.38
CA TYR A 121 -18.32 20.16 10.30
C TYR A 121 -18.78 21.42 9.56
N ASN A 122 -18.20 21.71 8.38
CA ASN A 122 -18.61 22.85 7.56
C ASN A 122 -19.95 22.63 6.82
N LEU A 123 -20.49 21.41 6.82
CA LEU A 123 -21.76 21.06 6.16
C LEU A 123 -22.94 20.94 7.15
N ARG A 124 -22.67 20.93 8.45
CA ARG A 124 -23.68 20.95 9.51
C ARG A 124 -23.92 22.39 9.96
#